data_AF-B9ECB8-F1
#
_entry.id   AF-B9ECB8-F1
#
_cell.length_a   1.000
_cell.length_b   1.000
_cell.length_c   1.000
_cell.angle_alpha   90.00
_cell.angle_beta   90.00
_cell.angle_gamma   90.00
#
_symmetry.space_group_name_H-M   'P 1'
#
loop_
_entity.id
_entity.type
_entity.pdbx_description
1 polymer ?
#
loop_
_entity_poly.entity_id
_entity_poly.type
_entity_poly.pdbx_seq_one_letter_code
_entity_poly.pdbx_strand_id
1 'polypeptide(L)'
;MNIQTVNIDGNLLKVIRAKSTKMKGIDNNKPYDFDLYEIEARSPLATRELSLIVDFINKEVSGDIVAFGSWYDLDQSTVIDLLRQLIEVNQLLRPIEFMAQ
;
A
#
# COMPACT_ATOMS: atom_id res chain seq x y z
N MET A 1 9.79 5.87 -3.96
CA MET A 1 9.42 6.03 -2.55
C MET A 1 10.65 5.82 -1.69
N ASN A 2 10.84 6.64 -0.65
CA ASN A 2 11.96 6.57 0.29
C ASN A 2 11.42 6.36 1.71
N ILE A 3 10.89 5.16 1.96
CA ILE A 3 10.48 4.69 3.28
C ILE A 3 11.49 3.67 3.79
N GLN A 4 11.91 3.79 5.05
CA GLN A 4 12.97 2.96 5.64
C GLN A 4 12.42 1.80 6.48
N THR A 5 11.27 2.01 7.10
CA THR A 5 10.61 1.03 7.96
C THR A 5 9.11 1.08 7.76
N VAL A 6 8.45 -0.05 7.97
CA VAL A 6 6.98 -0.14 7.98
C VAL A 6 6.55 -0.99 9.17
N ASN A 7 5.53 -0.54 9.88
CA ASN A 7 4.90 -1.28 10.96
C ASN A 7 3.69 -2.05 10.42
N ILE A 8 3.70 -3.38 10.60
CA ILE A 8 2.62 -4.26 10.20
C ILE A 8 2.23 -5.08 11.44
N ASP A 9 1.00 -4.90 11.92
CA ASP A 9 0.46 -5.59 13.11
C ASP A 9 1.35 -5.48 14.36
N GLY A 10 1.94 -4.30 14.59
CA GLY A 10 2.86 -4.04 15.70
C GLY A 10 4.30 -4.51 15.46
N ASN A 11 4.60 -5.11 14.31
CA ASN A 11 5.95 -5.52 13.95
C ASN A 11 6.60 -4.46 13.07
N LEU A 12 7.70 -3.88 13.55
CA LEU A 12 8.51 -2.96 12.76
C LEU A 12 9.44 -3.75 11.82
N LEU A 13 9.22 -3.65 10.52
CA LEU A 13 10.04 -4.28 9.49
C LEU A 13 10.94 -3.26 8.81
N LYS A 14 12.14 -3.70 8.42
CA LYS A 14 13.06 -2.92 7.59
C LYS A 14 12.63 -3.03 6.12
N VAL A 15 12.41 -1.90 5.47
CA VAL A 15 12.10 -1.84 4.04
C VAL A 15 13.37 -2.13 3.24
N ILE A 16 13.24 -3.04 2.27
CA ILE A 16 14.30 -3.40 1.32
C ILE A 16 14.08 -2.65 0.01
N ARG A 17 12.83 -2.62 -0.46
CA ARG A 17 12.43 -2.01 -1.72
C ARG A 17 11.05 -1.40 -1.57
N ALA A 18 10.87 -0.24 -2.20
CA ALA A 18 9.64 0.53 -2.14
C ALA A 18 9.42 1.25 -3.47
N LYS A 19 8.26 1.02 -4.09
CA LYS A 19 7.86 1.65 -5.35
C LYS A 19 6.44 2.18 -5.24
N SER A 20 6.20 3.29 -5.94
CA SER A 20 4.90 3.93 -6.03
C SER A 20 4.64 4.23 -7.50
N THR A 21 3.48 3.83 -8.01
CA THR A 21 3.12 3.98 -9.42
C THR A 21 1.74 4.63 -9.51
N LYS A 22 1.66 5.74 -10.25
CA LYS A 22 0.37 6.33 -10.64
C LYS A 22 -0.13 5.66 -11.91
N MET A 23 -1.36 5.16 -11.89
CA MET A 23 -1.99 4.52 -13.03
C MET A 23 -3.31 5.20 -13.35
N LYS A 24 -3.43 5.73 -14.57
CA LYS A 24 -4.65 6.37 -15.05
C LYS A 24 -4.83 6.07 -16.53
N GLY A 25 -6.05 5.71 -16.92
CA GLY A 25 -6.36 5.40 -18.30
C GLY A 25 -7.77 4.87 -18.48
N ILE A 26 -7.97 4.19 -19.60
CA ILE A 26 -9.21 3.50 -19.95
C ILE A 26 -8.82 2.10 -20.39
N ASP A 27 -9.44 1.09 -19.79
CA ASP A 27 -9.36 -0.31 -20.22
C ASP A 27 -10.77 -0.84 -20.48
N ASN A 28 -10.99 -1.47 -21.65
CA ASN A 28 -12.30 -1.99 -22.05
C ASN A 28 -13.47 -1.00 -21.84
N ASN A 29 -13.29 0.26 -22.24
CA ASN A 29 -14.22 1.38 -22.05
C ASN A 29 -14.55 1.74 -20.58
N LYS A 30 -13.80 1.19 -19.62
CA LYS A 30 -13.90 1.55 -18.21
C LYS A 30 -12.71 2.42 -17.81
N PRO A 31 -12.93 3.64 -17.30
CA PRO A 31 -11.84 4.45 -16.78
C PRO A 31 -11.26 3.80 -15.53
N TYR A 32 -9.95 3.94 -15.34
CA TYR A 32 -9.26 3.64 -14.08
C TYR A 32 -8.40 4.83 -13.68
N ASP A 33 -8.32 5.10 -12.38
CA ASP A 33 -7.45 6.11 -11.80
C ASP A 33 -7.07 5.67 -10.39
N PHE A 34 -5.90 5.07 -10.24
CA PHE A 34 -5.43 4.54 -8.96
C PHE A 34 -3.93 4.77 -8.76
N ASP A 35 -3.53 4.82 -7.49
CA ASP A 35 -2.12 4.74 -7.09
C ASP A 35 -1.84 3.35 -6.52
N LEU A 36 -0.72 2.76 -6.92
CA LEU A 36 -0.22 1.48 -6.40
C LEU A 36 1.07 1.72 -5.61
N TYR A 37 1.13 1.23 -4.38
CA TYR A 37 2.31 1.26 -3.52
C TYR A 37 2.77 -0.17 -3.25
N GLU A 38 3.98 -0.48 -3.68
CA GLU A 38 4.59 -1.80 -3.56
C GLU A 38 5.74 -1.71 -2.53
N ILE A 39 5.68 -2.50 -1.45
CA ILE A 39 6.67 -2.45 -0.36
C ILE A 39 7.14 -3.86 -0.04
N GLU A 40 8.43 -4.09 -0.21
CA GLU A 40 9.09 -5.30 0.25
C GLU A 40 9.85 -4.98 1.55
N ALA A 41 9.47 -5.63 2.63
CA ALA A 41 10.04 -5.41 3.96
C ALA A 41 10.36 -6.73 4.65
N ARG A 42 11.39 -6.74 5.49
CA ARG A 42 11.81 -7.93 6.23
C ARG A 42 12.05 -7.69 7.70
N SER A 43 11.79 -8.73 8.48
CA SER A 43 12.34 -8.95 9.81
C SER A 43 13.39 -10.07 9.75
N PRO A 44 14.07 -10.40 10.86
CA PRO A 44 14.92 -11.58 10.92
C PRO A 44 14.16 -12.91 10.65
N LEU A 45 12.84 -12.92 10.83
CA LEU A 45 12.02 -14.13 10.75
C LEU A 45 11.28 -14.30 9.42
N ALA A 46 11.01 -13.20 8.70
CA ALA A 46 10.20 -13.25 7.49
C ALA A 46 10.43 -12.05 6.57
N THR A 47 10.23 -12.29 5.27
CA THR A 47 10.00 -11.25 4.26
C THR A 47 8.51 -11.14 3.99
N ARG A 48 8.03 -9.91 3.82
CA ARG A 48 6.65 -9.57 3.46
C ARG A 48 6.69 -8.67 2.23
N GLU A 49 5.82 -8.94 1.26
CA GLU A 49 5.60 -8.08 0.10
C GLU A 49 4.18 -7.52 0.17
N LEU A 50 4.06 -6.20 0.27
CA LEU A 50 2.79 -5.48 0.35
C LEU A 50 2.47 -4.84 -1.00
N SER A 51 1.21 -4.88 -1.38
CA SER A 51 0.64 -4.08 -2.46
C SER A 51 -0.55 -3.31 -1.92
N LEU A 52 -0.50 -1.97 -1.95
CA LEU A 52 -1.59 -1.10 -1.50
C LEU A 52 -2.13 -0.33 -2.69
N ILE A 53 -3.45 -0.31 -2.84
CA ILE A 53 -4.15 0.35 -3.93
C ILE A 53 -5.03 1.45 -3.35
N VAL A 54 -4.95 2.63 -3.97
CA VAL A 54 -5.85 3.76 -3.70
C VAL A 54 -6.61 4.06 -4.97
N ASP A 55 -7.89 3.70 -5.02
CA ASP A 55 -8.77 3.93 -6.15
C ASP A 55 -9.49 5.28 -6.01
N PHE A 56 -9.18 6.22 -6.90
CA PHE A 56 -9.74 7.57 -6.86
C PHE A 56 -11.11 7.66 -7.53
N ILE A 57 -11.50 6.67 -8.34
CA ILE A 57 -12.82 6.63 -8.97
C ILE A 57 -13.84 6.11 -7.97
N ASN A 58 -13.57 4.94 -7.38
CA ASN A 58 -14.47 4.32 -6.40
C ASN A 58 -14.32 4.93 -5.00
N LYS A 59 -13.23 5.67 -4.74
CA LYS A 59 -12.89 6.23 -3.43
C LYS A 59 -12.69 5.14 -2.38
N GLU A 60 -11.97 4.10 -2.76
CA GLU A 60 -11.71 2.92 -1.95
C GLU A 60 -10.21 2.67 -1.82
N VAL A 61 -9.84 1.96 -0.76
CA VAL A 61 -8.47 1.47 -0.55
C VAL A 61 -8.52 -0.03 -0.32
N SER A 62 -7.54 -0.72 -0.89
CA SER A 62 -7.38 -2.17 -0.73
C SER A 62 -5.90 -2.52 -0.70
N GLY A 63 -5.59 -3.75 -0.33
CA GLY A 63 -4.22 -4.22 -0.42
C GLY A 63 -4.07 -5.69 -0.13
N ASP A 64 -2.96 -6.22 -0.61
CA ASP A 64 -2.60 -7.62 -0.51
C ASP A 64 -1.23 -7.73 0.15
N ILE A 65 -1.00 -8.88 0.79
CA ILE A 65 0.29 -9.25 1.35
C ILE A 65 0.68 -10.66 0.90
N VAL A 66 1.91 -10.80 0.42
CA VAL A 66 2.57 -12.10 0.29
C VAL A 66 3.39 -12.35 1.55
N ALA A 67 3.04 -13.42 2.26
CA ALA A 67 3.74 -13.88 3.45
C ALA A 67 3.79 -15.41 3.45
N PHE A 68 4.86 -16.01 3.99
CA PHE A 68 4.97 -17.48 4.12
C PHE A 68 4.70 -18.27 2.81
N GLY A 69 5.00 -17.66 1.66
CA GLY A 69 4.78 -18.27 0.34
C GLY A 69 3.32 -18.28 -0.15
N SER A 70 2.43 -17.55 0.51
CA SER A 70 1.01 -17.45 0.14
C SER A 70 0.56 -15.99 0.03
N TRP A 71 -0.53 -15.78 -0.71
CA TRP A 71 -1.21 -14.49 -0.87
C TRP A 71 -2.34 -14.37 0.14
N TYR A 72 -2.47 -13.20 0.75
CA TYR A 72 -3.54 -12.87 1.69
C TYR A 72 -4.05 -11.45 1.41
N ASP A 73 -5.35 -11.27 1.59
CA ASP A 73 -5.97 -9.95 1.55
C ASP A 73 -5.68 -9.25 2.88
N LEU A 74 -5.33 -7.95 2.82
CA LEU A 74 -5.25 -7.11 4.00
C LEU A 74 -6.65 -6.59 4.33
N ASP A 75 -7.01 -6.59 5.63
CA ASP A 75 -8.21 -5.89 6.05
C ASP A 75 -8.07 -4.38 5.83
N GLN A 76 -9.23 -3.72 5.69
CA GLN A 76 -9.27 -2.29 5.37
C GLN A 76 -8.59 -1.43 6.44
N SER A 77 -8.69 -1.79 7.71
CA SER A 77 -8.01 -1.08 8.80
C SER A 77 -6.49 -1.11 8.66
N THR A 78 -5.92 -2.27 8.33
CA THR A 78 -4.49 -2.47 8.12
C THR A 78 -4.02 -1.68 6.90
N VAL A 79 -4.80 -1.67 5.82
CA VAL A 79 -4.49 -0.84 4.63
C VAL A 79 -4.46 0.65 5.01
N ILE A 80 -5.46 1.13 5.75
CA ILE A 80 -5.53 2.52 6.20
C ILE A 80 -4.32 2.88 7.09
N ASP A 81 -3.96 2.01 8.03
CA ASP A 81 -2.83 2.25 8.93
C ASP A 81 -1.49 2.25 8.18
N LEU A 82 -1.34 1.41 7.16
CA LEU A 82 -0.16 1.45 6.28
C LEU A 82 -0.11 2.73 5.44
N LEU A 83 -1.24 3.17 4.89
CA LEU A 83 -1.33 4.43 4.14
C LEU A 83 -1.05 5.65 5.04
N ARG A 84 -1.50 5.64 6.30
CA ARG A 84 -1.17 6.67 7.30
C ARG A 84 0.33 6.78 7.55
N GLN A 85 1.03 5.66 7.67
CA GLN A 85 2.49 5.67 7.77
C GLN A 85 3.13 6.32 6.54
N LEU A 86 2.61 6.08 5.33
CA LEU A 86 3.09 6.76 4.12
C LEU A 86 2.82 8.28 4.13
N ILE A 87 1.69 8.71 4.71
CA ILE A 87 1.38 10.13 4.91
C ILE A 87 2.40 10.77 5.84
N GLU A 88 2.68 10.15 6.99
CA GLU A 88 3.62 10.67 7.99
C GLU A 88 5.02 10.91 7.43
N VAL A 89 5.45 10.06 6.49
CA VAL A 89 6.75 10.19 5.81
C VAL A 89 6.69 10.88 4.45
N ASN A 90 5.54 11.51 4.12
CA ASN A 90 5.30 12.24 2.87
C ASN A 90 5.64 11.43 1.60
N GLN A 91 5.17 10.18 1.54
CA GLN A 91 5.43 9.24 0.45
C GLN A 91 4.21 8.93 -0.43
N LEU A 92 3.07 9.56 -0.18
CA LEU A 92 1.92 9.45 -1.08
C LEU A 92 2.16 10.20 -2.40
N LEU A 93 1.67 9.65 -3.50
CA LEU A 93 1.70 10.30 -4.81
C LEU A 93 0.68 11.43 -4.92
N ARG A 94 -0.44 11.31 -4.18
CA ARG A 94 -1.56 12.25 -4.18
C ARG A 94 -2.24 12.27 -2.81
N PRO A 95 -2.90 13.39 -2.43
CA PRO A 95 -3.75 13.44 -1.24
C PRO A 95 -4.91 12.44 -1.32
N ILE A 96 -5.29 11.82 -0.20
CA ILE A 96 -6.40 10.88 -0.11
C ILE A 96 -7.43 11.43 0.87
N GLU A 97 -8.50 12.01 0.36
CA GLU A 97 -9.50 12.74 1.17
C GLU A 97 -10.59 11.84 1.77
N PHE A 98 -10.71 10.60 1.28
CA PHE A 98 -11.82 9.69 1.62
C PHE A 98 -11.47 8.63 2.67
N MET A 99 -10.27 8.63 3.24
CA MET A 99 -9.89 7.68 4.32
C MET A 99 -10.42 8.07 5.71
N ALA A 100 -11.14 9.19 5.83
CA ALA A 100 -11.71 9.68 7.09
C ALA A 100 -13.21 9.36 7.25
N GLN A 101 -13.77 8.54 6.35
CA GLN A 101 -15.18 8.13 6.34
C GLN A 101 -15.41 6.83 7.09
#